data_AF-A0A3N5L6Z3-F1
#
_entry.id   AF-A0A3N5L6Z3-F1
#
_cell.length_a   1.000
_cell.length_b   1.000
_cell.length_c   1.000
_cell.angle_alpha   90.00
_cell.angle_beta   90.00
_cell.angle_gamma   90.00
#
_symmetry.space_group_name_H-M   'P 1'
#
loop_
_entity.id
_entity.type
_entity.pdbx_description
1 polymer ?
#
loop_
_entity_poly.entity_id
_entity_poly.type
_entity_poly.pdbx_seq_one_letter_code
_entity_poly.pdbx_strand_id
1 'polypeptide(L)' 'GIIHTVLVIGATGMLGLPVAHQLKANGFHVRVLSRAPEKAHRHF' A
#
# COMPACT_ATOMS: atom_id res chain seq x y z
N GLY A 1 -1.28 -3.28 21.29
CA GLY A 1 -0.09 -2.55 20.83
C GLY A 1 -0.50 -1.43 19.92
N ILE A 2 0.29 -0.37 19.81
CA ILE A 2 0.01 0.75 18.89
C ILE A 2 0.11 0.23 17.46
N ILE A 3 -0.94 0.42 16.66
CA ILE A 3 -0.92 0.08 15.23
C ILE A 3 -0.38 1.29 14.47
N HIS A 4 0.80 1.17 13.87
CA HIS A 4 1.36 2.22 13.03
C HIS A 4 0.68 2.25 11.66
N THR A 5 0.23 3.43 11.24
CA THR A 5 -0.38 3.64 9.93
C THR A 5 0.66 4.18 8.95
N VAL A 6 0.80 3.55 7.79
CA VAL A 6 1.75 3.93 6.74
C VAL A 6 1.00 4.28 5.45
N LEU A 7 1.28 5.45 4.89
CA LEU A 7 0.78 5.86 3.57
C LEU A 7 1.84 5.56 2.50
N VAL A 8 1.49 4.75 1.51
CA VAL A 8 2.34 4.48 0.34
C VAL A 8 1.85 5.30 -0.85
N ILE A 9 2.67 6.26 -1.29
CA ILE A 9 2.44 7.05 -2.50
C ILE A 9 3.02 6.29 -3.70
N GLY A 10 2.22 6.11 -4.75
CA GLY A 10 2.65 5.33 -5.92
C GLY A 10 2.60 3.81 -5.69
N ALA A 11 1.70 3.36 -4.81
CA ALA A 11 1.56 1.95 -4.41
C ALA A 11 1.23 0.98 -5.56
N THR A 12 0.82 1.48 -6.73
CA THR A 12 0.55 0.66 -7.93
C THR A 12 1.72 0.65 -8.92
N GLY A 13 2.85 1.28 -8.58
CA GLY A 13 4.06 1.26 -9.39
C GLY A 13 4.90 0.00 -9.12
N MET A 14 5.89 -0.23 -9.98
CA MET A 14 6.77 -1.41 -9.93
C MET A 14 7.40 -1.63 -8.54
N LEU A 15 7.78 -0.54 -7.86
CA LEU A 15 8.40 -0.60 -6.53
C LEU A 15 7.39 -0.45 -5.40
N GLY A 16 6.38 0.40 -5.56
CA GLY A 16 5.41 0.69 -4.51
C GLY A 16 4.51 -0.51 -4.17
N LEU A 17 4.20 -1.34 -5.18
CA LEU A 17 3.34 -2.51 -5.03
C LEU A 17 3.91 -3.55 -4.06
N PRO A 18 5.14 -4.09 -4.25
CA PRO A 18 5.70 -5.06 -3.31
C PRO A 18 5.91 -4.46 -1.91
N VAL A 19 6.24 -3.16 -1.80
CA VAL A 19 6.40 -2.48 -0.51
C VAL A 19 5.08 -2.43 0.26
N ALA A 20 3.98 -2.01 -0.39
CA ALA A 20 2.68 -1.93 0.25
C ALA A 20 2.18 -3.31 0.73
N HIS A 21 2.39 -4.36 -0.06
CA HIS A 21 2.05 -5.73 0.34
C HIS A 21 2.90 -6.21 1.53
N GLN A 22 4.22 -5.97 1.51
CA GLN A 22 5.09 -6.41 2.60
C GLN A 22 4.79 -5.67 3.91
N LEU A 23 4.48 -4.37 3.86
CA LEU A 23 4.05 -3.62 5.04
C LEU A 23 2.75 -4.19 5.63
N LYS A 24 1.77 -4.53 4.77
CA LYS A 24 0.54 -5.20 5.24
C LYS A 24 0.84 -6.55 5.86
N ALA A 25 1.69 -7.37 5.23
CA ALA A 25 2.10 -8.67 5.74
C ALA A 25 2.84 -8.57 7.09
N ASN A 26 3.57 -7.48 7.32
CA ASN A 26 4.26 -7.19 8.58
C ASN A 26 3.34 -6.62 9.68
N GLY A 27 2.03 -6.48 9.42
CA GLY A 27 1.04 -6.06 10.43
C GLY A 27 0.82 -4.55 10.54
N PHE A 28 1.34 -3.75 9.60
CA PHE A 28 1.06 -2.32 9.55
C PHE A 28 -0.34 -2.05 8.99
N HIS A 29 -0.98 -0.97 9.44
CA HIS A 29 -2.17 -0.45 8.77
C HIS A 29 -1.74 0.36 7.55
N VAL A 30 -1.95 -0.18 6.35
CA VAL A 30 -1.48 0.42 5.11
C VAL A 30 -2.60 1.18 4.42
N ARG A 31 -2.34 2.44 4.08
CA ARG A 31 -3.15 3.25 3.15
C ARG A 31 -2.37 3.46 1.86
N VAL A 32 -3.06 3.46 0.73
CA VAL A 32 -2.44 3.66 -0.58
C VAL A 32 -2.98 4.92 -1.25
N LEU A 33 -2.09 5.69 -1.88
CA LEU A 33 -2.46 6.78 -2.76
C LEU A 33 -2.01 6.44 -4.18
N SER A 34 -2.97 6.35 -5.10
CA SER A 34 -2.72 6.16 -6.52
C SER A 34 -3.47 7.19 -7.34
N ARG A 35 -2.83 7.66 -8.42
CA ARG A 35 -3.48 8.46 -9.46
C ARG A 35 -4.35 7.63 -10.41
N ALA A 36 -4.22 6.30 -10.34
CA ALA A 36 -4.98 5.36 -11.15
C ALA A 36 -5.82 4.45 -10.23
N PRO A 37 -7.02 4.90 -9.80
CA PRO A 37 -7.84 4.16 -8.83
C PRO A 37 -8.19 2.74 -9.31
N GLU A 38 -8.38 2.53 -10.62
CA GLU A 38 -8.64 1.19 -11.16
C GLU A 38 -7.47 0.23 -11.01
N LYS A 39 -6.22 0.73 -11.07
CA LYS A 39 -5.05 -0.11 -10.76
C LYS A 39 -4.99 -0.43 -9.27
N ALA A 40 -5.38 0.51 -8.41
CA ALA A 40 -5.42 0.28 -6.97
C ALA A 40 -6.41 -0.83 -6.60
N HIS A 41 -7.63 -0.79 -7.14
CA HIS A 41 -8.67 -1.82 -6.89
C HIS A 41 -8.28 -3.22 -7.41
N ARG A 42 -7.40 -3.33 -8.41
CA ARG A 42 -6.90 -4.63 -8.89
C ARG A 42 -5.82 -5.22 -7.99
N HIS A 43 -5.12 -4.39 -7.22
CA HIS A 43 -3.97 -4.79 -6.41
C HIS A 43 -4.28 -4.90 -4.91
N PHE A 44 -5.29 -4.18 -4.41
CA PHE A 44 -5.64 -4.09 -2.99
C PHE A 44 -7.14 -4.32 -2.78
#